data_AF-A0A842PEE2-F1
#
_entry.id   AF-A0A842PEE2-F1
#
_cell.length_a   1.000
_cell.length_b   1.000
_cell.length_c   1.000
_cell.angle_alpha   90.00
_cell.angle_beta   90.00
_cell.angle_gamma   90.00
#
_symmetry.space_group_name_H-M   'P 1'
#
loop_
_entity.id
_entity.type
_entity.pdbx_description
1 polymer ?
#
loop_
_entity_poly.entity_id
_entity_poly.type
_entity_poly.pdbx_seq_one_letter_code
_entity_poly.pdbx_strand_id
1 'polypeptide(L)'
;MTNIGAGEIIYDLRKKIQEIQSSLEQLGEPVTDMPEMIQSANLLRSNEYLSKANEKKSELLIAYAKYSTALEELLSSVFDIQKDLKDILKQQSSLISDSSKKAPKPKTKLKKK
;
A
#
# COMPACT_ATOMS: atom_id res chain seq x y z
N MET A 1 1.35 16.15 3.28
CA MET A 1 0.32 15.81 4.29
C MET A 1 0.17 14.31 4.22
N THR A 2 0.46 13.60 5.31
CA THR A 2 0.45 12.14 5.34
C THR A 2 -0.99 11.62 5.30
N ASN A 3 -1.29 10.72 4.37
CA ASN A 3 -2.61 10.10 4.22
C ASN A 3 -2.87 9.08 5.34
N ILE A 4 -3.31 9.58 6.49
CA ILE A 4 -3.76 8.76 7.62
C ILE A 4 -5.11 8.17 7.23
N GLY A 5 -5.11 6.93 6.74
CA GLY A 5 -6.30 6.23 6.24
C GLY A 5 -6.00 5.11 5.22
N ALA A 6 -4.78 5.06 4.68
CA ALA A 6 -4.37 4.02 3.73
C ALA A 6 -4.56 2.60 4.27
N GLY A 7 -4.40 2.38 5.59
CA GLY A 7 -4.61 1.08 6.22
C GLY A 7 -6.04 0.55 6.14
N GLU A 8 -7.05 1.42 6.30
CA GLU A 8 -8.47 1.05 6.17
C GLU A 8 -8.80 0.68 4.72
N ILE A 9 -8.32 1.50 3.78
CA ILE A 9 -8.48 1.25 2.34
C ILE A 9 -7.84 -0.10 1.94
N ILE A 10 -6.64 -0.38 2.42
CA ILE A 10 -5.93 -1.66 2.18
C ILE A 10 -6.74 -2.83 2.77
N TYR A 11 -7.29 -2.68 3.98
CA TYR A 11 -8.13 -3.71 4.61
C TYR A 11 -9.39 -4.00 3.78
N ASP A 12 -10.11 -2.96 3.37
CA ASP A 12 -11.33 -3.09 2.56
C ASP A 12 -11.05 -3.71 1.19
N LEU A 13 -9.95 -3.29 0.54
CA LEU A 13 -9.51 -3.88 -0.72
C LEU A 13 -9.14 -5.35 -0.56
N ARG A 14 -8.47 -5.73 0.54
CA ARG A 14 -8.16 -7.13 0.84
C ARG A 14 -9.43 -7.96 1.02
N LYS A 15 -10.41 -7.45 1.76
CA LYS A 15 -11.70 -8.14 1.93
C LYS A 15 -12.41 -8.32 0.59
N LYS A 16 -12.44 -7.28 -0.24
CA LYS A 16 -13.01 -7.34 -1.58
C LYS A 16 -12.31 -8.35 -2.49
N ILE A 17 -10.98 -8.43 -2.43
CA ILE A 17 -10.20 -9.44 -3.16
C ILE A 17 -10.62 -10.85 -2.73
N GLN A 18 -10.78 -11.10 -1.43
CA GLN A 18 -11.21 -12.40 -0.91
C GLN A 18 -12.64 -12.76 -1.35
N GLU A 19 -13.56 -11.79 -1.35
CA GLU A 19 -14.93 -11.99 -1.84
C GLU A 19 -14.96 -12.37 -3.33
N ILE A 20 -14.15 -11.69 -4.16
CA ILE A 20 -14.04 -12.00 -5.59
C ILE A 20 -13.42 -13.38 -5.81
N GLN A 21 -12.38 -13.74 -5.04
CA GLN A 21 -11.76 -15.06 -5.09
C GLN A 21 -12.75 -16.17 -4.73
N SER A 22 -13.51 -16.00 -3.64
CA SER A 22 -14.54 -16.96 -3.26
C SER A 22 -15.63 -17.08 -4.33
N SER A 23 -16.01 -15.96 -4.97
CA SER A 23 -16.96 -15.98 -6.08
C SER A 23 -16.43 -16.73 -7.31
N LEU A 24 -15.12 -16.62 -7.60
CA LEU A 24 -14.46 -17.38 -8.67
C LEU A 24 -14.40 -18.88 -8.35
N GLU A 25 -14.11 -19.25 -7.11
CA GLU A 25 -14.12 -20.64 -6.66
C GLU A 25 -15.52 -21.25 -6.76
N GLN A 26 -16.55 -20.49 -6.38
CA GLN A 26 -17.95 -20.92 -6.50
C GLN A 26 -18.40 -21.10 -7.95
N LEU A 27 -17.78 -20.41 -8.92
CA LEU A 27 -18.05 -20.61 -10.34
C LEU A 27 -17.66 -22.03 -10.80
N GLY A 28 -16.74 -22.68 -10.08
CA GLY A 28 -16.33 -24.04 -10.31
C GLY A 28 -15.43 -24.22 -11.55
N GLU A 29 -15.23 -25.49 -11.89
CA GLU A 29 -14.42 -25.89 -13.04
C GLU A 29 -15.09 -25.54 -14.37
N PRO A 30 -14.30 -25.37 -15.45
CA PRO A 30 -14.83 -25.14 -16.77
C PRO A 30 -15.89 -26.17 -17.18
N VAL A 31 -16.94 -25.65 -17.78
CA VAL A 31 -18.02 -26.44 -18.34
C VAL A 31 -17.49 -27.41 -19.41
N THR A 32 -17.66 -28.71 -19.19
CA THR A 32 -17.41 -29.78 -20.18
C THR A 32 -18.66 -30.08 -21.00
N ASP A 33 -18.49 -30.43 -22.28
CA ASP A 33 -19.62 -30.77 -23.16
C ASP A 33 -20.42 -31.96 -22.63
N MET A 34 -21.75 -31.82 -22.61
CA MET A 34 -22.66 -32.91 -22.27
C MET A 34 -23.11 -33.62 -23.54
N PRO A 35 -22.92 -34.95 -23.67
CA PRO A 35 -23.29 -35.71 -24.86
C PRO A 35 -24.78 -35.63 -25.21
N GLU A 36 -25.64 -35.44 -24.21
CA GLU A 36 -27.09 -35.33 -24.35
C GLU A 36 -27.52 -33.99 -24.98
N MET A 37 -26.63 -32.99 -24.97
CA MET A 37 -26.91 -31.66 -25.50
C MET A 37 -26.42 -31.50 -26.92
N ILE A 38 -27.19 -30.78 -27.72
CA ILE A 38 -26.73 -30.32 -29.04
C ILE A 38 -25.54 -29.38 -28.88
N GLN A 39 -24.66 -29.37 -29.88
CA GLN A 39 -23.42 -28.59 -29.86
C GLN A 39 -23.64 -27.10 -29.56
N SER A 40 -24.68 -26.49 -30.14
CA SER A 40 -24.99 -25.07 -29.90
C SER A 40 -25.33 -24.77 -28.44
N ALA A 41 -25.98 -25.71 -27.75
CA ALA A 41 -26.34 -25.55 -26.34
C ALA A 41 -25.11 -25.75 -25.43
N ASN A 42 -24.21 -26.68 -25.77
CA ASN A 42 -22.91 -26.81 -25.12
C ASN A 42 -22.05 -25.54 -25.28
N LEU A 43 -21.97 -25.01 -26.51
CA LEU A 43 -21.27 -23.76 -26.81
C LEU A 43 -21.82 -22.57 -26.03
N LEU A 44 -23.14 -22.45 -25.91
CA LEU A 44 -23.77 -21.38 -25.14
C LEU A 44 -23.37 -21.44 -23.66
N ARG A 45 -23.42 -22.64 -23.06
CA ARG A 45 -23.06 -22.84 -21.65
C ARG A 45 -21.57 -22.58 -21.39
N SER A 46 -20.70 -23.02 -22.30
CA SER A 46 -19.27 -22.74 -22.22
C SER A 46 -18.97 -21.25 -22.33
N ASN A 47 -19.59 -20.55 -23.28
CA ASN A 47 -19.45 -19.09 -23.42
C ASN A 47 -19.97 -18.33 -22.20
N GLU A 48 -21.10 -18.75 -21.62
CA GLU A 48 -21.64 -18.12 -20.42
C GLU A 48 -20.67 -18.26 -19.23
N TYR A 49 -20.12 -19.46 -19.02
CA TYR A 49 -19.08 -19.68 -18.01
C TYR A 49 -17.85 -18.81 -18.28
N LEU A 50 -17.33 -18.82 -19.51
CA LEU A 50 -16.15 -18.05 -19.88
C LEU A 50 -16.36 -16.55 -19.67
N SER A 51 -17.54 -16.02 -20.04
CA SER A 51 -17.88 -14.61 -19.86
C SER A 51 -17.89 -14.23 -18.38
N LYS A 52 -18.57 -15.03 -17.54
CA LYS A 52 -18.64 -14.80 -16.09
C LYS A 52 -17.26 -14.92 -15.43
N ALA A 53 -16.48 -15.94 -15.80
CA ALA A 53 -15.13 -16.14 -15.29
C ALA A 53 -14.22 -14.96 -15.67
N ASN A 54 -14.30 -14.50 -16.91
CA ASN A 54 -13.49 -13.40 -17.41
C ASN A 54 -13.84 -12.07 -16.75
N GLU A 55 -15.14 -11.80 -16.56
CA GLU A 55 -15.62 -10.62 -15.81
C GLU A 55 -15.06 -10.61 -14.39
N LYS A 56 -15.20 -11.73 -13.66
CA LYS A 56 -14.69 -11.83 -12.28
C LYS A 56 -13.16 -11.77 -12.18
N LYS A 57 -12.43 -12.38 -13.12
CA LYS A 57 -10.97 -12.23 -13.20
C LYS A 57 -10.55 -10.79 -13.48
N SER A 58 -11.30 -10.07 -14.32
CA SER A 58 -11.04 -8.66 -14.62
C SER A 58 -11.29 -7.78 -13.39
N GLU A 59 -12.40 -8.01 -12.67
CA GLU A 59 -12.68 -7.36 -11.38
C GLU A 59 -11.57 -7.60 -10.36
N LEU A 60 -11.07 -8.85 -10.27
CA LEU A 60 -9.98 -9.23 -9.38
C LEU A 60 -8.68 -8.48 -9.72
N LEU A 61 -8.32 -8.39 -11.00
CA LEU A 61 -7.14 -7.64 -11.45
C LEU A 61 -7.24 -6.16 -11.11
N ILE A 62 -8.41 -5.55 -11.30
CA ILE A 62 -8.64 -4.14 -10.95
C ILE A 62 -8.50 -3.94 -9.43
N ALA A 63 -9.03 -4.87 -8.62
CA ALA A 63 -8.90 -4.80 -7.17
C ALA A 63 -7.44 -4.93 -6.72
N TYR A 64 -6.67 -5.85 -7.30
CA TYR A 64 -5.23 -5.98 -7.02
C TYR A 64 -4.42 -4.76 -7.43
N ALA A 65 -4.73 -4.16 -8.59
CA ALA A 65 -4.07 -2.93 -9.02
C ALA A 65 -4.27 -1.81 -7.99
N LYS A 66 -5.52 -1.59 -7.55
CA LYS A 66 -5.83 -0.62 -6.50
C LYS A 66 -5.13 -0.92 -5.17
N TYR A 67 -5.09 -2.20 -4.79
CA TYR A 67 -4.42 -2.64 -3.57
C TYR A 67 -2.91 -2.36 -3.62
N SER A 68 -2.25 -2.63 -4.76
CA SER A 68 -0.83 -2.31 -4.96
C SER A 68 -0.58 -0.81 -4.87
N THR A 69 -1.39 0.01 -5.54
CA THR A 69 -1.26 1.47 -5.47
C THR A 69 -1.42 1.99 -4.03
N ALA A 70 -2.40 1.49 -3.28
CA ALA A 70 -2.59 1.90 -1.89
C ALA A 70 -1.40 1.52 -0.99
N LEU A 71 -0.76 0.36 -1.24
CA LEU A 71 0.45 -0.05 -0.54
C LEU A 71 1.66 0.83 -0.90
N GLU A 72 1.81 1.20 -2.17
CA GLU A 72 2.86 2.11 -2.62
C GLU A 72 2.70 3.49 -1.98
N GLU A 73 1.48 4.03 -1.93
CA GLU A 73 1.19 5.30 -1.24
C GLU A 73 1.51 5.25 0.25
N LEU A 74 1.15 4.15 0.93
CA LEU A 74 1.50 3.95 2.33
C LEU A 74 3.02 3.93 2.52
N LEU A 75 3.75 3.23 1.65
CA LEU A 75 5.20 3.14 1.71
C LEU A 75 5.87 4.50 1.48
N SER A 76 5.39 5.27 0.50
CA SER A 76 5.84 6.66 0.28
C SER A 76 5.60 7.53 1.51
N SER A 77 4.43 7.44 2.14
CA SER A 77 4.12 8.16 3.37
C SER A 77 5.08 7.80 4.51
N VAL A 78 5.48 6.53 4.63
CA VAL A 78 6.46 6.10 5.65
C VAL A 78 7.85 6.70 5.38
N PHE A 79 8.28 6.73 4.12
CA PHE A 79 9.56 7.35 3.76
C PHE A 79 9.57 8.86 3.99
N ASP A 80 8.47 9.55 3.71
CA ASP A 80 8.35 10.98 4.01
C ASP A 80 8.46 11.24 5.53
N ILE A 81 7.75 10.46 6.36
CA ILE A 81 7.86 10.54 7.82
C ILE A 81 9.30 10.30 8.28
N GLN A 82 9.98 9.28 7.72
CA GLN A 82 11.37 8.98 8.06
C GLN A 82 12.30 10.15 7.72
N LYS A 83 12.09 10.79 6.57
CA LYS A 83 12.87 11.97 6.15
C LYS A 83 12.65 13.13 7.11
N ASP A 84 11.39 13.44 7.42
CA ASP A 84 11.03 14.51 8.35
C ASP A 84 11.65 14.28 9.73
N LEU A 85 11.56 13.04 10.27
CA LEU A 85 12.19 12.68 11.54
C LEU A 85 13.71 12.86 11.52
N LYS A 86 14.38 12.48 10.42
CA LYS A 86 15.82 12.64 10.27
C LYS A 86 16.22 14.12 10.26
N ASP A 87 15.43 14.97 9.60
CA ASP A 87 15.71 16.41 9.55
C ASP A 87 15.42 17.10 10.88
N ILE A 88 14.37 16.69 11.61
CA ILE A 88 14.11 17.12 12.99
C ILE A 88 15.29 16.77 13.91
N LEU A 89 15.81 15.54 13.84
CA LEU A 89 16.95 15.11 14.66
C LEU A 89 18.22 15.93 14.36
N LYS A 90 18.48 16.25 13.09
CA LYS A 90 19.61 17.14 12.73
C LYS A 90 19.44 18.55 13.29
N GLN A 91 18.24 19.13 13.17
CA GLN A 91 17.94 20.46 13.70
C GLN A 91 18.12 20.50 15.22
N GLN A 92 17.60 19.50 15.94
CA GLN A 92 17.78 19.38 17.39
C GLN A 92 19.25 19.23 17.79
N SER A 93 20.02 18.42 17.07
CA SER A 93 21.46 18.26 17.31
C SER A 93 22.24 19.58 17.13
N SER A 94 21.90 20.37 16.10
CA SER A 94 22.54 21.68 15.86
C SER A 94 22.28 22.65 17.01
N LEU A 95 21.04 22.73 17.51
CA LEU A 95 20.67 23.62 18.61
C LEU A 95 21.42 23.30 19.92
N ILE A 96 21.63 22.00 20.20
CA ILE A 96 22.40 21.56 21.36
C ILE A 96 23.88 21.95 21.21
N SER A 97 24.47 21.74 20.02
CA SER A 97 25.87 22.08 19.76
C SER A 97 26.17 23.58 19.93
N ASP A 98 25.28 24.44 19.45
CA ASP A 98 25.46 25.89 19.54
C ASP A 98 25.29 26.45 20.97
N SER A 99 24.51 25.78 21.82
CA SER A 99 24.36 26.14 23.25
C SER A 99 25.63 25.95 24.07
N SER A 100 26.57 25.11 23.62
CA SER A 100 27.82 24.80 24.35
C SER A 100 28.94 25.86 24.17
N LYS A 101 28.76 26.85 23.28
CA LYS A 101 29.82 27.79 22.89
C LYS A 101 29.91 29.10 23.67
N LYS A 102 29.17 29.31 24.77
CA LYS A 102 29.27 30.56 25.56
C LYS A 102 29.61 30.34 27.03
N ALA A 103 30.92 30.37 27.31
CA ALA A 103 31.46 31.20 28.38
C ALA A 103 32.89 31.65 28.00
N PRO A 104 33.13 32.95 27.70
CA PRO A 104 34.50 33.44 27.55
C PRO A 104 35.17 33.44 28.92
N LYS A 105 36.29 32.72 29.06
CA LYS A 105 37.14 32.74 30.27
C LYS A 105 37.44 34.19 30.64
N PRO A 106 37.25 34.63 31.90
CA PRO A 106 37.68 35.95 32.32
C PRO A 106 39.22 35.98 32.27
N LYS A 107 39.78 36.84 31.42
CA LYS A 107 41.23 37.12 31.41
C LYS A 107 41.56 37.93 32.67
N THR A 108 41.96 37.26 33.75
CA THR A 108 42.51 37.90 34.94
C THR A 108 43.85 38.56 34.58
N LYS A 109 43.85 39.86 34.28
CA LYS A 109 45.08 40.66 34.24
C LYS A 109 45.44 41.06 35.68
N LEU A 110 46.16 40.20 36.39
CA LEU A 110 46.90 40.60 37.59
C LEU A 110 48.21 41.26 37.15
N LYS A 111 48.26 42.59 37.18
CA LYS A 111 49.52 43.36 37.05
C LYS A 111 50.37 43.10 38.30
N LYS A 112 51.60 42.62 38.08
CA LYS A 112 52.70 42.67 39.04
C LYS A 112 53.31 44.08 39.04
N LYS A 113 53.26 44.77 40.17
CA LYS A 113 54.35 45.48 40.87
C LYS A 113 53.76 46.47 41.85
#